data_AF-A0A4R0NJ75-F1
#
_entry.id   AF-A0A4R0NJ75-F1
#
_cell.length_a   1.000
_cell.length_b   1.000
_cell.length_c   1.000
_cell.angle_alpha   90.00
_cell.angle_beta   90.00
_cell.angle_gamma   90.00
#
_symmetry.space_group_name_H-M   'P 1'
#
loop_
_entity.id
_entity.type
_entity.pdbx_description
1 polymer ?
#
loop_
_entity_poly.entity_id
_entity_poly.type
_entity_poly.pdbx_seq_one_letter_code
_entity_poly.pdbx_strand_id
1 'polypeptide(L)'
;MTAFNIRFEHAGNTVTLTIIPKDDYYLIVYFGGILGAIRNRDTDWVILKKEDINHGELSYYDHTTESAATKITLGTAEINQIAGEIENHSH
;
A
#
# COMPACT_ATOMS: atom_id res chain seq x y z
N MET A 1 1.80 -1.81 15.66
CA MET A 1 3.00 -1.29 14.97
C MET A 1 2.75 0.16 14.59
N THR A 2 3.79 0.99 14.48
CA THR A 2 3.68 2.37 13.95
C THR A 2 3.73 2.36 12.43
N ALA A 3 3.32 3.46 11.79
CA ALA A 3 3.52 3.61 10.35
C ALA A 3 5.00 3.57 9.99
N PHE A 4 5.33 3.04 8.80
CA PHE A 4 6.69 2.91 8.29
C PHE A 4 6.71 3.05 6.77
N ASN A 5 7.91 3.23 6.21
CA ASN A 5 8.10 3.36 4.77
C ASN A 5 8.79 2.13 4.21
N ILE A 6 8.36 1.69 3.03
CA ILE A 6 8.99 0.61 2.27
C ILE A 6 9.43 1.10 0.89
N ARG A 7 10.41 0.43 0.29
CA ARG A 7 10.79 0.63 -1.10
C ARG A 7 10.01 -0.33 -1.98
N PHE A 8 9.38 0.20 -3.01
CA PHE A 8 8.54 -0.54 -3.93
C PHE A 8 9.01 -0.27 -5.36
N GLU A 9 9.25 -1.33 -6.13
CA GLU A 9 9.74 -1.23 -7.50
C GLU A 9 8.55 -1.33 -8.46
N HIS A 10 8.32 -0.29 -9.26
CA HIS A 10 7.20 -0.26 -10.19
C HIS A 10 7.59 0.38 -11.52
N ALA A 11 7.34 -0.36 -12.61
CA ALA A 11 7.64 0.10 -13.97
C ALA A 11 9.08 0.61 -14.15
N GLY A 12 10.06 -0.01 -13.47
CA GLY A 12 11.47 0.36 -13.53
C GLY A 12 11.87 1.56 -12.65
N ASN A 13 10.96 2.04 -11.79
CA ASN A 13 11.23 3.09 -10.83
C ASN A 13 11.09 2.57 -9.40
N THR A 14 12.01 2.99 -8.53
CA THR A 14 11.86 2.83 -7.09
C THR A 14 10.97 3.94 -6.56
N VAL A 15 9.84 3.58 -5.96
CA VAL A 15 8.95 4.50 -5.24
C VAL A 15 8.96 4.18 -3.74
N THR A 16 8.65 5.17 -2.93
CA THR A 16 8.50 4.99 -1.48
C THR A 16 7.02 4.96 -1.14
N LEU A 17 6.58 3.88 -0.49
CA LEU A 17 5.22 3.75 0.02
C LEU A 17 5.23 3.91 1.53
N THR A 18 4.22 4.57 2.07
CA THR A 18 3.96 4.59 3.51
C THR A 18 2.93 3.51 3.84
N ILE A 19 3.33 2.60 4.72
CA ILE A 19 2.48 1.54 5.25
C ILE A 19 1.95 1.98 6.60
N ILE A 20 0.62 2.01 6.73
CA ILE A 20 -0.06 2.35 7.98
C ILE A 20 -0.75 1.08 8.48
N PRO A 21 -0.21 0.41 9.52
CA PRO A 21 -0.87 -0.72 10.16
C PRO A 21 -2.24 -0.30 10.73
N LYS A 22 -3.24 -1.13 10.51
CA LYS A 22 -4.57 -1.09 11.14
C LYS A 22 -4.78 -2.37 11.95
N ASP A 23 -5.98 -2.57 12.49
CA ASP A 23 -6.25 -3.69 13.39
C ASP A 23 -6.04 -5.06 12.72
N ASP A 24 -6.53 -5.25 11.49
CA ASP A 24 -6.43 -6.52 10.75
C ASP A 24 -5.93 -6.36 9.31
N TYR A 25 -5.45 -5.18 8.92
CA TYR A 25 -4.93 -4.91 7.58
C TYR A 25 -3.87 -3.80 7.58
N TYR A 26 -3.24 -3.59 6.43
CA TYR A 26 -2.26 -2.54 6.22
C TYR A 26 -2.75 -1.62 5.11
N LEU A 27 -2.85 -0.33 5.42
CA LEU A 27 -3.17 0.71 4.44
C LEU A 27 -1.89 1.11 3.70
N ILE A 28 -1.96 1.17 2.37
CA ILE A 28 -0.85 1.52 1.50
C ILE A 28 -1.08 2.94 0.99
N VAL A 29 -0.16 3.84 1.32
CA VAL A 29 -0.25 5.27 1.01
C VAL A 29 0.92 5.70 0.13
N TYR A 30 0.64 6.53 -0.86
CA TYR A 30 1.62 7.15 -1.75
C TYR A 30 1.26 8.61 -1.95
N PHE A 31 2.23 9.52 -1.76
CA PHE A 31 2.00 10.98 -1.78
C PHE A 31 0.78 11.41 -0.94
N GLY A 32 0.61 10.82 0.26
CA GLY A 32 -0.51 11.14 1.15
C GLY A 32 -1.89 10.61 0.70
N GLY A 33 -1.98 9.96 -0.47
CA GLY A 33 -3.20 9.33 -0.96
C GLY A 33 -3.21 7.81 -0.77
N ILE A 34 -4.37 7.23 -0.51
CA ILE A 34 -4.54 5.78 -0.38
C ILE A 34 -4.48 5.12 -1.76
N LEU A 35 -3.52 4.22 -1.96
CA LEU A 35 -3.50 3.31 -3.12
C LEU A 35 -4.46 2.14 -2.91
N GLY A 36 -4.54 1.63 -1.69
CA GLY A 36 -5.41 0.54 -1.29
C GLY A 36 -5.04 0.01 0.08
N ALA A 37 -5.54 -1.18 0.40
CA ALA A 37 -5.17 -1.88 1.61
C ALA A 37 -5.00 -3.36 1.32
N ILE A 38 -4.05 -4.00 2.01
CA ILE A 38 -3.83 -5.44 1.93
C ILE A 38 -3.93 -6.07 3.30
N ARG A 39 -4.31 -7.33 3.32
CA ARG A 39 -4.49 -8.11 4.53
C ARG A 39 -3.97 -9.52 4.33
N ASN A 40 -3.28 -10.01 5.34
CA ASN A 40 -2.85 -11.39 5.40
C ASN A 40 -4.07 -12.28 5.76
N ARG A 41 -4.33 -13.31 4.96
CA ARG A 41 -5.34 -14.35 5.14
C ARG A 41 -4.65 -15.70 5.25
N ASP A 42 -3.87 -15.87 6.31
CA ASP A 42 -3.09 -17.07 6.66
C ASP A 42 -2.01 -17.47 5.63
N THR A 43 -2.42 -17.84 4.42
CA THR A 43 -1.53 -18.30 3.35
C THR A 43 -1.25 -17.25 2.28
N ASP A 44 -2.13 -16.25 2.16
CA ASP A 44 -2.06 -15.28 1.07
C ASP A 44 -2.37 -13.85 1.54
N TRP A 45 -1.74 -12.90 0.86
CA TRP A 45 -2.03 -11.48 1.01
C TRP A 45 -3.05 -11.06 -0.04
N VAL A 46 -4.17 -10.50 0.41
CA VAL A 46 -5.28 -10.10 -0.47
C VAL A 46 -5.53 -8.60 -0.39
N ILE A 47 -5.91 -8.01 -1.52
CA ILE A 47 -6.37 -6.64 -1.57
C ILE A 47 -7.80 -6.52 -1.02
N LEU A 48 -8.03 -5.48 -0.22
CA LEU A 48 -9.35 -5.14 0.28
C LEU A 48 -10.13 -4.33 -0.75
N LYS A 49 -11.45 -4.50 -0.77
CA LYS A 49 -12.32 -3.61 -1.54
C LYS A 49 -12.36 -2.25 -0.85
N LYS A 50 -12.52 -1.19 -1.65
CA LYS A 50 -12.58 0.20 -1.14
C LYS A 50 -13.64 0.41 -0.05
N GLU A 51 -14.78 -0.28 -0.17
CA GLU A 51 -15.88 -0.24 0.80
C GLU A 51 -15.51 -0.81 2.19
N ASP A 52 -14.53 -1.72 2.24
CA ASP A 52 -14.06 -2.35 3.47
C ASP A 52 -12.88 -1.57 4.11
N ILE A 53 -12.41 -0.50 3.47
CA ILE A 53 -11.27 0.30 3.94
C ILE A 53 -11.78 1.49 4.75
N ASN A 54 -11.46 1.48 6.05
CA ASN A 54 -11.53 2.70 6.85
C ASN A 54 -10.38 3.63 6.47
N HIS A 55 -10.71 4.65 5.69
CA HIS A 55 -9.77 5.64 5.14
C HIS A 55 -9.55 6.84 6.09
N GLY A 56 -10.39 7.02 7.11
CA GLY A 56 -10.35 8.18 7.99
C GLY A 56 -10.39 9.49 7.21
N GLU A 57 -9.42 10.37 7.46
CA GLU A 57 -9.29 11.67 6.79
C GLU A 57 -8.52 11.61 5.45
N LEU A 58 -8.01 10.43 5.06
CA LEU A 58 -7.20 10.32 3.84
C LEU A 58 -8.07 10.09 2.61
N SER A 59 -7.75 10.83 1.55
CA SER A 59 -8.33 10.62 0.21
C SER A 59 -7.64 9.47 -0.51
N TYR A 60 -8.32 8.88 -1.49
CA TYR A 60 -7.68 7.96 -2.42
C TYR A 60 -6.67 8.70 -3.30
N TYR A 61 -5.56 8.03 -3.60
CA TYR A 61 -4.53 8.56 -4.48
C TYR A 61 -5.09 8.77 -5.90
N ASP A 62 -4.87 9.96 -6.43
CA ASP A 62 -5.17 10.31 -7.81
C ASP A 62 -3.89 10.74 -8.51
N HIS A 63 -3.41 9.92 -9.44
CA HIS A 63 -2.22 10.21 -10.22
C HIS A 63 -2.36 11.43 -11.15
N THR A 64 -3.56 11.95 -11.38
CA THR A 64 -3.79 13.09 -12.29
C THR A 64 -3.59 14.43 -11.62
N THR A 65 -3.54 14.48 -10.28
CA THR A 65 -3.47 15.74 -9.53
C THR A 65 -2.03 16.21 -9.27
N GLU A 66 -1.02 15.36 -9.46
CA GLU A 66 0.38 15.72 -9.24
C GLU A 66 1.28 15.39 -10.44
N SER A 67 2.17 16.31 -10.82
CA SER A 67 3.06 16.12 -11.98
C SER A 67 4.15 15.05 -11.77
N ALA A 68 4.41 14.66 -10.52
CA ALA A 68 5.38 13.62 -10.15
C ALA A 68 4.72 12.27 -9.78
N ALA A 69 3.39 12.20 -9.84
CA ALA A 69 2.64 11.03 -9.43
C ALA A 69 2.72 9.90 -10.48
N THR A 70 3.29 8.76 -10.09
CA THR A 70 3.28 7.55 -10.93
C THR A 70 1.93 6.84 -10.80
N LYS A 71 1.37 6.35 -11.91
CA LYS A 71 0.18 5.49 -11.88
C LYS A 71 0.57 4.12 -11.33
N ILE A 72 0.23 3.85 -10.08
CA ILE A 72 0.48 2.57 -9.42
C ILE A 72 -0.83 1.77 -9.40
N THR A 73 -0.77 0.52 -9.85
CA THR A 73 -1.88 -0.44 -9.74
C THR A 73 -1.46 -1.59 -8.86
N LEU A 74 -2.26 -1.94 -7.85
CA LEU A 74 -1.98 -3.03 -6.92
C LEU A 74 -2.45 -4.36 -7.53
N GLY A 75 -1.62 -4.94 -8.41
CA GLY A 75 -1.78 -6.30 -8.91
C GLY A 75 -1.12 -7.32 -8.00
N THR A 76 -1.17 -8.61 -8.39
CA THR A 76 -0.60 -9.71 -7.60
C THR A 76 0.91 -9.54 -7.35
N ALA A 77 1.67 -9.12 -8.36
CA ALA A 77 3.11 -8.89 -8.21
C ALA A 77 3.40 -7.78 -7.20
N GLU A 78 2.68 -6.67 -7.30
CA GLU A 78 2.83 -5.53 -6.40
C GLU A 78 2.45 -5.87 -4.96
N ILE A 79 1.33 -6.60 -4.78
CA ILE A 79 0.88 -7.05 -3.47
C ILE A 79 1.94 -7.96 -2.82
N ASN A 80 2.49 -8.92 -3.57
CA ASN A 80 3.50 -9.84 -3.05
C ASN A 80 4.78 -9.11 -2.64
N GLN A 81 5.22 -8.12 -3.42
CA GLN A 81 6.39 -7.31 -3.04
C GLN A 81 6.13 -6.51 -1.75
N ILE A 82 4.99 -5.83 -1.66
CA ILE A 82 4.62 -5.06 -0.47
C ILE A 82 4.51 -5.96 0.76
N ALA A 83 3.87 -7.13 0.61
CA ALA A 83 3.75 -8.13 1.67
C ALA A 83 5.12 -8.57 2.20
N GLY A 84 6.06 -8.91 1.30
CA GLY A 84 7.42 -9.29 1.69
C GLY A 84 8.14 -8.18 2.46
N GLU A 85 8.00 -6.92 2.03
CA GLU A 85 8.58 -5.78 2.76
C GLU A 85 7.94 -5.58 4.15
N ILE A 86 6.62 -5.79 4.29
CA ILE A 86 5.94 -5.72 5.58
C ILE A 86 6.43 -6.81 6.52
N GLU A 87 6.56 -8.04 6.03
CA GLU A 87 7.05 -9.18 6.81
C GLU A 87 8.50 -8.98 7.27
N ASN A 88 9.36 -8.46 6.38
CA ASN A 88 10.75 -8.09 6.71
C ASN A 88 10.84 -7.00 7.77
N HIS A 89 9.90 -6.04 7.78
CA HIS A 89 9.83 -4.98 8.79
C HIS A 89 9.20 -5.43 10.12
N SER A 90 8.53 -6.58 10.14
CA SER A 90 7.82 -7.11 11.32
C SER A 90 8.65 -8.11 12.13
N HIS A 91 9.81 -8.52 11.62
CA HIS A 91 10.84 -9.30 12.33
C HIS A 91 11.84 -8.40 13.04
#